data_AF-A0A5E4JTK3-F1
#
_entry.id   AF-A0A5E4JTK3-F1
#
_cell.length_a   1.000
_cell.length_b   1.000
_cell.length_c   1.000
_cell.angle_alpha   90.00
_cell.angle_beta   90.00
_cell.angle_gamma   90.00
#
_symmetry.space_group_name_H-M   'P 1'
#
loop_
_entity.id
_entity.type
_entity.pdbx_description
1 polymer ?
#
loop_
_entity_poly.entity_id
_entity_poly.type
_entity_poly.pdbx_seq_one_letter_code
_entity_poly.pdbx_strand_id
1 'polypeptide(L)'
;MKNTEFCKICNNPVTNPICAKCNTKHFLLWMNKHNLSLKKRHYLLDYIKKNLFFESENNDNCIICNSETIGICSYCFYSKIENILDRLKIAEDIKEDFLQIFNYELFSDESFSLDNPDITCN
;
A
#
# COMPACT_ATOMS: atom_id res chain seq x y z
N MET A 1 14.09 -16.80 15.93
CA MET A 1 12.74 -16.61 15.35
C MET A 1 12.77 -15.28 14.63
N LYS A 2 12.37 -15.21 13.35
CA LYS A 2 12.14 -13.89 12.73
C LYS A 2 10.94 -13.28 13.45
N ASN A 3 11.10 -12.07 14.00
CA ASN A 3 9.94 -11.30 14.44
C ASN A 3 9.12 -10.99 13.19
N THR A 4 7.84 -11.33 13.22
CA THR A 4 6.92 -10.93 12.16
C THR A 4 6.64 -9.45 12.31
N GLU A 5 6.97 -8.66 11.31
CA GLU A 5 6.71 -7.23 11.35
C GLU A 5 5.25 -6.92 11.06
N PHE A 6 4.67 -5.97 11.79
CA PHE A 6 3.25 -5.66 11.71
C PHE A 6 3.02 -4.27 11.10
N CYS A 7 1.96 -4.16 10.29
CA CYS A 7 1.54 -2.87 9.75
C CYS A 7 0.89 -2.03 10.86
N LYS A 8 1.34 -0.79 11.06
CA LYS A 8 0.80 0.11 12.10
C LYS A 8 -0.66 0.53 11.90
N ILE A 9 -1.21 0.33 10.69
CA ILE A 9 -2.59 0.70 10.35
C ILE A 9 -3.59 -0.45 10.60
N CYS A 10 -3.33 -1.63 10.04
CA CYS A 10 -4.25 -2.77 10.15
C CYS A 10 -3.82 -3.84 11.16
N ASN A 11 -2.63 -3.71 11.76
CA ASN A 11 -2.05 -4.68 12.69
C ASN A 11 -1.88 -6.10 12.12
N ASN A 12 -1.84 -6.25 10.78
CA ASN A 12 -1.56 -7.51 10.10
C ASN A 12 -0.07 -7.65 9.80
N PRO A 13 0.44 -8.90 9.71
CA PRO A 13 1.79 -9.19 9.24
C PRO A 13 2.12 -8.55 7.90
N VAL A 14 3.31 -7.97 7.78
CA VAL A 14 3.88 -7.48 6.53
C VAL A 14 4.70 -8.59 5.90
N THR A 15 4.14 -9.28 4.90
CA THR A 15 4.82 -10.37 4.19
C THR A 15 5.76 -9.89 3.08
N ASN A 16 5.46 -8.73 2.51
CA ASN A 16 6.26 -8.09 1.46
C ASN A 16 6.70 -6.68 1.94
N PRO A 17 7.84 -6.58 2.65
CA PRO A 17 8.24 -5.33 3.27
C PRO A 17 8.72 -4.32 2.21
N ILE A 18 7.84 -3.41 1.79
CA ILE A 18 8.18 -2.27 0.91
C ILE A 18 7.94 -0.97 1.66
N CYS A 19 8.96 -0.11 1.77
CA CYS A 19 8.82 1.15 2.52
C CYS A 19 7.93 2.16 1.79
N ALA A 20 7.40 3.11 2.56
CA ALA A 20 6.56 4.20 2.04
C ALA A 20 7.24 4.95 0.88
N LYS A 21 8.55 5.17 0.95
CA LYS A 21 9.32 5.83 -0.12
C LYS A 21 9.34 5.03 -1.42
N CYS A 22 9.54 3.71 -1.36
CA CYS A 22 9.53 2.87 -2.56
C CYS A 22 8.11 2.76 -3.15
N ASN A 23 7.08 2.59 -2.32
CA ASN A 23 5.69 2.64 -2.79
C ASN A 23 5.35 4.02 -3.41
N THR A 24 5.86 5.11 -2.83
CA THR A 24 5.72 6.48 -3.39
C THR A 24 6.36 6.61 -4.76
N LYS A 25 7.54 6.01 -4.99
CA LYS A 25 8.18 5.98 -6.31
C LYS A 25 7.31 5.27 -7.34
N HIS A 26 6.71 4.13 -6.99
CA HIS A 26 5.78 3.44 -7.89
C HIS A 26 4.54 4.29 -8.18
N PHE A 27 3.97 4.93 -7.15
CA PHE A 27 2.84 5.83 -7.32
C PHE A 27 3.18 7.06 -8.19
N LEU A 28 4.39 7.61 -8.06
CA LEU A 28 4.89 8.70 -8.92
C LEU A 28 4.97 8.26 -10.39
N LEU A 29 5.47 7.04 -10.65
CA LEU A 29 5.52 6.49 -12.01
C LEU A 29 4.11 6.32 -12.60
N TRP A 30 3.16 5.85 -11.80
CA TRP A 30 1.75 5.79 -12.18
C TRP A 30 1.19 7.19 -12.48
N MET A 31 1.37 8.15 -11.58
CA MET A 31 0.93 9.55 -11.79
C MET A 31 1.57 10.21 -13.01
N ASN A 32 2.80 9.83 -13.41
CA ASN A 32 3.44 10.36 -14.60
C ASN A 32 2.78 9.91 -15.91
N LYS A 33 2.10 8.75 -15.91
CA LYS A 33 1.34 8.26 -17.06
C LYS A 33 0.01 9.00 -17.24
N HIS A 34 -0.47 9.63 -16.17
CA HIS A 34 -1.78 10.29 -16.13
C HIS A 34 -1.63 11.81 -16.13
N ASN A 35 -2.48 12.50 -16.91
CA ASN A 35 -2.46 13.97 -17.02
C ASN A 35 -3.14 14.65 -15.82
N LEU A 36 -2.69 14.34 -14.60
CA LEU A 36 -3.15 15.00 -13.38
C LEU A 36 -2.63 16.43 -13.32
N SER A 37 -3.49 17.39 -12.92
CA SER A 37 -3.06 18.78 -12.74
C SER A 37 -1.97 18.89 -11.67
N LEU A 38 -1.02 19.82 -11.85
CA LEU A 38 0.08 20.03 -10.90
C LEU A 38 -0.43 20.25 -9.46
N LYS A 39 -1.57 20.94 -9.30
CA LYS A 39 -2.21 21.14 -8.00
C LYS A 39 -2.62 19.81 -7.34
N LYS A 40 -3.24 18.90 -8.09
CA LYS A 40 -3.62 17.57 -7.58
C LYS A 40 -2.39 16.73 -7.24
N ARG A 41 -1.36 16.77 -8.10
CA ARG A 41 -0.10 16.04 -7.88
C ARG A 41 0.62 16.51 -6.61
N HIS A 42 0.78 17.82 -6.42
CA HIS A 42 1.37 18.36 -5.19
C HIS A 42 0.58 17.96 -3.95
N TYR A 43 -0.75 18.07 -4.01
CA TYR A 43 -1.60 17.68 -2.88
C TYR A 43 -1.44 16.20 -2.52
N LEU A 44 -1.41 15.31 -3.51
CA LEU A 44 -1.21 13.88 -3.30
C LEU A 44 0.15 13.57 -2.66
N LEU A 45 1.23 14.20 -3.14
CA LEU A 45 2.57 14.00 -2.57
C LEU A 45 2.68 14.54 -1.15
N ASP A 46 2.09 15.70 -0.88
CA ASP A 46 2.02 16.26 0.47
C ASP A 46 1.22 15.35 1.41
N TYR A 47 0.10 14.78 0.93
CA TYR A 47 -0.69 13.82 1.68
C TYR A 47 0.14 12.59 2.05
N ILE A 48 0.82 11.99 1.08
CA ILE A 48 1.68 10.81 1.30
C ILE A 48 2.76 11.14 2.32
N LYS A 49 3.50 12.25 2.15
CA LYS A 49 4.59 12.66 3.04
C LYS A 49 4.12 12.85 4.48
N LYS A 50 2.93 13.44 4.68
CA LYS A 50 2.40 13.76 6.01
C LYS A 50 1.73 12.59 6.71
N ASN A 51 1.13 11.66 5.96
CA ASN A 51 0.22 10.66 6.53
C ASN A 51 0.70 9.21 6.38
N LEU A 52 1.67 8.93 5.50
CA LEU A 52 2.08 7.55 5.18
C LEU A 52 3.53 7.24 5.54
N PHE A 53 4.28 8.24 6.02
CA PHE A 53 5.61 8.05 6.59
C PHE A 53 5.49 7.96 8.11
N PHE A 54 5.75 6.77 8.65
CA PHE A 54 5.76 6.52 10.08
C PHE A 54 7.16 6.09 10.50
N GLU A 55 7.62 6.58 11.63
CA GLU A 55 8.71 5.90 12.35
C GLU A 55 8.21 4.50 12.70
N SER A 56 8.98 3.46 12.38
CA SER A 56 8.61 2.09 12.67
C SER A 56 9.54 1.48 13.71
N GLU A 57 8.97 0.76 14.66
CA GLU A 57 9.71 -0.09 15.60
C GLU A 57 10.04 -1.46 14.97
N ASN A 58 9.55 -1.67 13.75
CA ASN A 58 9.83 -2.87 12.99
C ASN A 58 11.31 -2.91 12.60
N ASN A 59 11.88 -4.12 12.60
CA ASN A 59 13.29 -4.35 12.30
C ASN A 59 13.52 -4.78 10.84
N ASP A 60 12.48 -5.24 10.13
CA ASP A 60 12.65 -5.57 8.71
C ASP A 60 12.83 -4.31 7.87
N ASN A 61 13.87 -4.39 7.03
CA ASN A 61 14.16 -3.39 6.02
C ASN A 61 13.33 -3.64 4.76
N CYS A 62 13.11 -2.56 4.02
CA CYS A 62 12.54 -2.60 2.68
C CYS A 62 13.31 -3.55 1.75
N ILE A 63 12.63 -4.51 1.14
CA ILE A 63 13.23 -5.46 0.20
C ILE A 63 13.78 -4.80 -1.07
N ILE A 64 13.30 -3.60 -1.40
CA ILE A 64 13.71 -2.87 -2.61
C ILE A 64 14.97 -2.04 -2.38
N CYS A 65 15.02 -1.28 -1.28
CA CYS A 65 16.12 -0.32 -1.04
C CYS A 65 17.03 -0.68 0.12
N ASN A 66 16.64 -1.65 0.96
CA ASN A 66 17.36 -2.12 2.15
C ASN A 66 17.81 -1.02 3.12
N SER A 67 17.17 0.15 3.09
CA SER A 67 17.63 1.36 3.80
C SER A 67 16.61 1.97 4.75
N GLU A 68 15.37 1.50 4.74
CA GLU A 68 14.26 2.04 5.52
C GLU A 68 13.46 0.89 6.12
N THR A 69 13.07 1.03 7.39
CA THR A 69 12.20 0.08 8.08
C THR A 69 10.74 0.26 7.63
N ILE A 70 9.95 -0.81 7.74
CA ILE A 70 8.57 -0.78 7.27
C ILE A 70 7.61 -0.41 8.38
N GLY A 71 6.82 0.66 8.23
CA GLY A 71 5.74 1.01 9.16
C GLY A 71 4.33 0.68 8.67
N ILE A 72 4.15 0.47 7.37
CA ILE A 72 2.85 0.31 6.71
C ILE A 72 2.96 -0.78 5.63
N CYS A 73 1.97 -1.66 5.53
CA CYS A 73 1.90 -2.61 4.42
C CYS A 73 1.47 -1.92 3.12
N SER A 74 1.83 -2.49 1.97
CA SER A 74 1.44 -1.95 0.66
C SER A 74 -0.08 -1.83 0.50
N TYR A 75 -0.86 -2.77 1.04
CA TYR A 75 -2.33 -2.69 1.04
C TYR A 75 -2.82 -1.39 1.69
N CYS A 76 -2.43 -1.13 2.93
CA CYS A 76 -2.84 0.07 3.64
C CYS A 76 -2.31 1.34 2.95
N PHE A 77 -1.11 1.28 2.36
CA PHE A 77 -0.55 2.40 1.62
C PHE A 77 -1.42 2.78 0.41
N TYR A 78 -1.77 1.81 -0.44
CA TYR A 78 -2.55 2.08 -1.66
C TYR A 78 -4.03 2.34 -1.38
N SER A 79 -4.63 1.66 -0.39
CA SER A 79 -6.00 1.97 0.06
C SER A 79 -6.13 3.41 0.57
N LYS A 80 -5.13 3.94 1.33
CA LYS A 80 -5.15 5.36 1.72
C LYS A 80 -4.99 6.30 0.53
N ILE A 81 -4.28 5.88 -0.52
CA ILE A 81 -4.13 6.66 -1.75
C ILE A 81 -5.47 6.70 -2.52
N GLU A 82 -6.13 5.56 -2.71
CA GLU A 82 -7.46 5.52 -3.35
C GLU A 82 -8.45 6.45 -2.66
N ASN A 83 -8.55 6.36 -1.33
CA ASN A 83 -9.40 7.23 -0.54
C ASN A 83 -9.15 8.73 -0.82
N ILE A 84 -7.92 9.13 -1.11
CA ILE A 84 -7.61 10.51 -1.47
C ILE A 84 -7.89 10.81 -2.94
N LEU A 85 -7.73 9.85 -3.85
CA LEU A 85 -8.14 9.98 -5.26
C LEU A 85 -9.66 10.21 -5.36
N ASP A 86 -10.47 9.48 -4.58
CA ASP A 86 -11.93 9.68 -4.52
C ASP A 86 -12.30 11.07 -4.03
N ARG A 87 -11.68 11.52 -2.93
CA ARG A 87 -11.91 12.87 -2.37
C ARG A 87 -11.55 13.99 -3.35
N LEU A 88 -10.53 13.76 -4.19
CA LEU A 88 -10.10 14.70 -5.22
C LEU A 88 -10.95 14.63 -6.51
N LYS A 89 -11.97 13.76 -6.54
CA LYS A 89 -12.82 13.51 -7.71
C LYS A 89 -11.97 13.28 -8.95
N ILE A 90 -11.02 12.34 -8.83
CA ILE A 90 -10.25 11.84 -9.97
C ILE A 90 -11.21 11.10 -10.91
N ALA A 91 -10.96 11.19 -12.21
CA ALA A 91 -11.80 10.56 -13.21
C ALA A 91 -11.83 9.03 -13.00
N GLU A 92 -12.97 8.41 -13.26
CA GLU A 92 -13.20 7.00 -12.91
C GLU A 92 -12.25 6.06 -13.66
N ASP A 93 -11.99 6.33 -14.94
CA ASP A 93 -11.02 5.61 -15.77
C ASP A 93 -9.61 5.58 -15.16
N ILE A 94 -9.18 6.70 -14.57
CA ILE A 94 -7.89 6.78 -13.87
C ILE A 94 -7.93 5.95 -12.58
N LYS A 95 -9.05 5.94 -11.86
CA LYS A 95 -9.18 5.13 -10.62
C LYS A 95 -9.22 3.64 -10.94
N GLU A 96 -9.92 3.22 -11.99
CA GLU A 96 -9.93 1.84 -12.46
C GLU A 96 -8.51 1.37 -12.83
N ASP A 97 -7.74 2.20 -13.56
CA ASP A 97 -6.33 1.90 -13.85
C ASP A 97 -5.46 1.80 -12.58
N PHE A 98 -5.71 2.67 -11.58
CA PHE A 98 -5.04 2.59 -10.28
C PHE A 98 -5.30 1.23 -9.60
N LEU A 99 -6.57 0.81 -9.54
CA LEU A 99 -6.97 -0.46 -8.93
C LEU A 99 -6.37 -1.66 -9.68
N GLN A 100 -6.35 -1.62 -11.01
CA GLN A 100 -5.75 -2.70 -11.82
C GLN A 100 -4.24 -2.83 -11.58
N ILE A 101 -3.52 -1.71 -11.44
CA ILE A 101 -2.05 -1.72 -11.30
C ILE A 101 -1.62 -2.09 -9.89
N PHE A 102 -2.27 -1.54 -8.87
CA PHE A 102 -1.85 -1.73 -7.48
C PHE A 102 -2.60 -2.87 -6.78
N ASN A 103 -3.73 -3.30 -7.34
CA ASN A 103 -4.45 -4.55 -7.08
C ASN A 103 -4.41 -5.04 -5.64
N TYR A 104 -4.69 -4.15 -4.70
CA TYR A 104 -4.67 -4.46 -3.27
C TYR A 104 -6.00 -5.04 -2.80
N GLU A 105 -7.09 -4.85 -3.54
CA GLU A 105 -8.42 -5.41 -3.22
C GLU A 105 -8.46 -6.94 -3.30
N LEU A 106 -7.58 -7.59 -4.08
CA LEU A 106 -7.46 -9.06 -4.07
C LEU A 106 -7.12 -9.63 -2.69
N PHE A 107 -6.61 -8.81 -1.76
CA PHE A 107 -6.28 -9.21 -0.40
C PHE A 107 -7.34 -8.78 0.64
N SER A 108 -8.44 -8.14 0.24
CA SER A 108 -9.54 -7.79 1.16
C SER A 108 -10.61 -8.87 1.30
N ASP A 109 -10.71 -9.80 0.34
CA ASP A 109 -11.78 -10.80 0.27
C ASP A 109 -11.43 -12.18 0.85
N GLU A 110 -10.22 -12.37 1.38
CA GLU A 110 -9.93 -13.56 2.19
C GLU A 110 -10.42 -13.37 3.64
N SER A 111 -11.73 -13.21 3.80
CA SER A 111 -12.38 -13.89 4.92
C SER A 111 -12.18 -15.39 4.69
N PHE A 112 -11.08 -15.93 5.21
CA PHE A 112 -10.97 -17.36 5.49
C PHE A 112 -12.13 -17.72 6.42
N SER A 113 -13.27 -18.10 5.84
CA SER A 113 -14.23 -18.95 6.53
C SER A 113 -13.51 -20.26 6.79
N LEU A 114 -12.99 -20.42 8.02
CA LEU A 114 -12.50 -21.68 8.56
C LEU A 114 -13.69 -22.64 8.75
N ASP A 115 -14.33 -23.02 7.65
CA ASP A 115 -15.34 -24.06 7.59
C ASP A 115 -15.03 -24.95 6.37
N ASN A 116 -13.89 -25.62 6.41
CA ASN A 116 -13.73 -26.89 5.72
C ASN A 116 -12.69 -27.74 6.46
N PRO A 117 -13.10 -28.79 7.19
CA PRO A 117 -12.19 -29.84 7.60
C PRO A 117 -11.80 -30.62 6.34
N ASP A 118 -10.60 -31.19 6.34
CA ASP A 118 -10.06 -32.07 5.30
C ASP A 118 -9.31 -31.39 4.14
N ILE A 119 -8.12 -30.88 4.45
CA ILE A 119 -6.97 -31.09 3.57
C ILE A 119 -5.80 -31.60 4.42
N THR A 120 -5.66 -32.92 4.49
CA THR A 120 -4.42 -33.57 4.92
C THR A 120 -3.40 -33.49 3.78
N CYS A 121 -2.30 -32.77 4.00
CA CYS A 121 -1.13 -32.87 3.12
C CYS A 121 -0.39 -34.18 3.42
N ASN A 122 -0.40 -35.11 2.46
CA ASN A 122 0.56 -36.19 2.34
C ASN A 122 1.84 -35.68 1.67
#